data_AF-A0A6J4JPK3-F1
#
_entry.id   AF-A0A6J4JPK3-F1
#
_cell.length_a   1.000
_cell.length_b   1.000
_cell.length_c   1.000
_cell.angle_alpha   90.00
_cell.angle_beta   90.00
_cell.angle_gamma   90.00
#
_symmetry.space_group_name_H-M   'P 1'
#
loop_
_entity.id
_entity.type
_entity.pdbx_description
1 polymer ?
#
loop_
_entity_poly.entity_id
_entity_poly.type
_entity_poly.pdbx_seq_one_letter_code
_entity_poly.pdbx_strand_id
1 'polypeptide(L)'
;MSPTTAGVLVVLAAAVLALAVQHRSARRADVHERAHVFDDLVPRLADARLAGDGEHGYPVLTGRLDGRPVTARVVVDAVTLRKLPALWVEVVVHRPLAAGGTLNVLRRPTGTEFFSPDAGLPHELAPPPGVPRPVRVACADPDRAPSTAVLAPATALLGEPATKEVGVGRRGLRVVLLVAEGDQTSYRTARRAVFDRARVEADAVVRAVAVLEEIGDRVGDAITAPAGTGA
;
A
#
# COMPACT_ATOMS: atom_id res chain seq x y z
N MET A 1 -31.30 -43.47 -21.82
CA MET A 1 -31.61 -42.06 -21.47
C MET A 1 -32.94 -41.70 -22.08
N SER A 2 -33.91 -41.23 -21.31
CA SER A 2 -35.18 -40.76 -21.89
C SER A 2 -34.94 -39.40 -22.58
N PRO A 3 -35.71 -39.05 -23.62
CA PRO A 3 -35.58 -37.75 -24.30
C PRO A 3 -35.73 -36.56 -23.34
N THR A 4 -36.47 -36.74 -22.24
CA THR A 4 -36.59 -35.77 -21.15
C THR A 4 -35.29 -35.58 -20.36
N THR A 5 -34.52 -36.65 -20.08
CA THR A 5 -33.22 -36.51 -19.40
C THR A 5 -32.21 -35.76 -20.26
N ALA A 6 -32.21 -36.03 -21.57
CA ALA A 6 -31.34 -35.33 -22.52
C ALA A 6 -31.68 -33.83 -22.61
N GLY A 7 -32.97 -33.48 -22.65
CA GLY A 7 -33.41 -32.08 -22.66
C GLY A 7 -32.99 -31.30 -21.41
N VAL A 8 -33.15 -31.90 -20.23
CA VAL A 8 -32.73 -31.27 -18.95
C VAL A 8 -31.22 -31.04 -18.91
N LEU A 9 -30.41 -32.00 -19.37
CA LEU A 9 -28.95 -31.87 -19.42
C LEU A 9 -28.50 -30.75 -20.35
N VAL A 10 -29.16 -30.57 -21.50
CA VAL A 10 -28.86 -29.48 -22.44
C VAL A 10 -29.15 -28.11 -21.82
N VAL A 11 -30.30 -27.96 -21.16
CA VAL A 11 -30.67 -26.71 -20.48
C VAL A 11 -29.69 -26.38 -19.34
N LEU A 12 -29.31 -27.38 -18.54
CA LEU A 12 -28.30 -27.20 -17.48
C LEU A 12 -26.93 -26.81 -18.04
N ALA A 13 -26.48 -27.47 -19.11
CA ALA A 13 -25.21 -27.15 -19.76
C ALA A 13 -25.22 -25.72 -20.32
N ALA A 14 -26.32 -25.30 -20.95
CA ALA A 14 -26.48 -23.94 -21.45
C ALA A 14 -26.49 -22.89 -20.31
N ALA A 15 -27.17 -23.18 -19.19
CA ALA A 15 -27.19 -22.29 -18.02
C ALA A 15 -25.79 -22.16 -17.38
N VAL A 16 -25.07 -23.27 -17.21
CA VAL A 16 -23.69 -23.26 -16.69
C VAL A 16 -22.76 -22.49 -17.63
N LEU A 17 -22.88 -22.68 -18.95
CA LEU A 17 -22.08 -21.95 -19.94
C LEU A 17 -22.39 -20.44 -19.90
N ALA A 18 -23.66 -20.06 -19.83
CA ALA A 18 -24.06 -18.65 -19.73
C ALA A 18 -23.51 -18.00 -18.45
N LEU A 19 -23.63 -18.67 -17.30
CA LEU A 19 -23.06 -18.19 -16.03
C LEU A 19 -21.53 -18.09 -16.11
N ALA A 20 -20.85 -19.05 -16.74
CA ALA A 20 -19.40 -19.01 -16.91
C ALA A 20 -18.94 -17.86 -17.81
N VAL A 21 -19.67 -17.58 -18.91
CA VAL A 21 -19.39 -16.43 -19.79
C VAL A 21 -19.64 -15.12 -19.06
N GLN A 22 -20.77 -15.00 -18.35
CA GLN A 22 -21.12 -13.80 -17.60
C GLN A 22 -20.09 -13.51 -16.50
N HIS A 23 -19.69 -14.53 -15.74
CA HIS A 23 -18.66 -14.43 -14.71
C HIS A 23 -17.30 -14.03 -15.28
N ARG A 24 -16.91 -14.59 -16.44
CA ARG A 24 -15.68 -14.19 -17.13
C ARG A 24 -15.74 -12.75 -17.63
N SER A 25 -16.88 -12.31 -18.17
CA SER A 25 -17.06 -10.94 -18.65
C SER A 25 -17.04 -9.93 -17.52
N ALA A 26 -17.71 -10.22 -16.40
CA ALA A 26 -17.71 -9.39 -15.20
C ALA A 26 -16.29 -9.28 -14.62
N ARG A 27 -15.57 -10.40 -14.51
CA ARG A 27 -14.17 -10.38 -14.08
C ARG A 27 -13.26 -9.55 -14.99
N ARG A 28 -13.46 -9.60 -16.31
CA ARG A 28 -12.68 -8.79 -17.26
C ARG A 28 -13.00 -7.31 -17.11
N ALA A 29 -14.28 -6.94 -16.97
CA ALA A 29 -14.69 -5.57 -16.72
C ALA A 29 -14.11 -5.04 -15.40
N ASP A 30 -14.17 -5.84 -14.33
CA ASP A 30 -13.62 -5.50 -13.01
C ASP A 30 -12.10 -5.27 -13.08
N VAL A 31 -11.35 -6.09 -13.83
CA VAL A 31 -9.90 -5.92 -14.01
C VAL A 31 -9.58 -4.64 -14.77
N HIS A 32 -10.33 -4.34 -15.84
CA HIS A 32 -10.17 -3.08 -16.58
C HIS A 32 -10.49 -1.86 -15.70
N GLU A 33 -11.57 -1.92 -14.93
CA GLU A 33 -11.94 -0.85 -14.00
C GLU A 33 -10.87 -0.62 -12.93
N ARG A 34 -10.29 -1.70 -12.39
CA ARG A 34 -9.20 -1.61 -11.41
C ARG A 34 -7.90 -1.08 -11.98
N ALA A 35 -7.66 -1.21 -13.29
CA ALA A 35 -6.50 -0.61 -13.93
C ALA A 35 -6.56 0.93 -13.90
N HIS A 36 -7.77 1.50 -13.92
CA HIS A 36 -7.98 2.94 -13.86
C HIS A 36 -7.62 3.58 -12.50
N VAL A 37 -7.35 2.76 -11.48
CA VAL A 37 -6.93 3.24 -10.15
C VAL A 37 -5.66 4.11 -10.23
N PHE A 38 -4.82 3.90 -11.24
CA PHE A 38 -3.55 4.59 -11.44
C PHE A 38 -3.57 5.65 -12.55
N ASP A 39 -4.72 5.94 -13.17
CA ASP A 39 -4.81 6.88 -14.31
C ASP A 39 -4.19 8.26 -14.00
N ASP A 40 -4.33 8.74 -12.77
CA ASP A 40 -3.81 10.05 -12.36
C ASP A 40 -2.29 10.01 -12.14
N LEU A 41 -1.74 8.86 -11.72
CA LEU A 41 -0.34 8.69 -11.36
C LEU A 41 0.53 8.32 -12.57
N VAL A 42 0.00 7.56 -13.52
CA VAL A 42 0.74 7.12 -14.73
C VAL A 42 1.39 8.30 -15.48
N PRO A 43 0.71 9.42 -15.75
CA PRO A 43 1.30 10.57 -16.44
C PRO A 43 2.45 11.25 -15.68
N ARG A 44 2.59 10.98 -14.37
CA ARG A 44 3.63 11.56 -13.52
C ARG A 44 4.90 10.69 -13.48
N LEU A 45 4.87 9.49 -14.04
CA LEU A 45 6.00 8.57 -14.03
C LEU A 45 6.66 8.47 -15.40
N ALA A 46 7.97 8.64 -15.44
CA ALA A 46 8.76 8.19 -16.57
C ALA A 46 8.83 6.66 -16.60
N ASP A 47 8.87 6.07 -17.80
CA ASP A 47 8.91 4.62 -18.01
C ASP A 47 7.79 3.86 -17.28
N ALA A 48 6.60 4.46 -17.16
CA ALA A 48 5.47 3.88 -16.45
C ALA A 48 5.04 2.55 -17.08
N ARG A 49 4.93 1.51 -16.26
CA ARG A 49 4.46 0.18 -16.66
C ARG A 49 3.50 -0.38 -15.62
N LEU A 50 2.31 -0.74 -16.08
CA LEU A 50 1.37 -1.56 -15.33
C LEU A 50 1.67 -3.03 -15.60
N ALA A 51 1.90 -3.80 -14.54
CA ALA A 51 2.22 -5.21 -14.62
C ALA A 51 1.23 -6.07 -13.84
N GLY A 52 0.72 -7.10 -14.53
CA GLY A 52 0.01 -8.25 -13.95
C GLY A 52 -1.34 -7.96 -13.30
N ASP A 53 -1.91 -9.05 -12.80
CA ASP A 53 -3.05 -9.06 -11.89
C ASP A 53 -2.43 -9.11 -10.48
N GLY A 54 -2.16 -7.96 -9.87
CA GLY A 54 -1.64 -7.90 -8.50
C GLY A 54 -2.68 -8.36 -7.47
N GLU A 55 -2.45 -8.02 -6.20
CA GLU A 55 -3.34 -8.47 -5.12
C GLU A 55 -4.78 -8.02 -5.36
N HIS A 56 -5.73 -8.93 -5.13
CA HIS A 56 -7.15 -8.69 -5.36
C HIS A 56 -7.50 -8.19 -6.78
N GLY A 57 -6.64 -8.40 -7.79
CA GLY A 57 -6.89 -8.02 -9.19
C GLY A 57 -6.62 -6.55 -9.53
N TYR A 58 -5.90 -5.81 -8.68
CA TYR A 58 -5.34 -4.49 -9.04
C TYR A 58 -3.96 -4.66 -9.67
N PRO A 59 -3.60 -3.92 -10.74
CA PRO A 59 -2.26 -4.03 -11.31
C PRO A 59 -1.19 -3.48 -10.35
N VAL A 60 0.07 -3.80 -10.62
CA VAL A 60 1.22 -3.14 -9.99
C VAL A 60 1.76 -2.08 -10.93
N LEU A 61 1.87 -0.83 -10.47
CA LEU A 61 2.49 0.24 -11.23
C LEU A 61 3.98 0.34 -10.90
N THR A 62 4.82 0.36 -11.92
CA THR A 62 6.26 0.65 -11.81
C THR A 62 6.61 1.83 -12.70
N GLY A 63 7.65 2.57 -12.35
CA GLY A 63 8.13 3.69 -13.15
C GLY A 63 9.19 4.49 -12.41
N ARG A 64 9.40 5.73 -12.84
CA ARG A 64 10.33 6.65 -12.20
C ARG A 64 9.66 7.98 -11.93
N LEU A 65 9.69 8.42 -10.67
CA LEU A 65 9.24 9.74 -10.27
C LEU A 65 10.46 10.58 -9.94
N ASP A 66 10.64 11.72 -10.62
CA ASP A 66 11.82 12.57 -10.49
C ASP A 66 13.15 11.78 -10.60
N GLY A 67 13.19 10.82 -11.54
CA GLY A 67 14.32 9.94 -11.79
C GLY A 67 14.47 8.77 -10.79
N ARG A 68 13.70 8.73 -9.71
CA ARG A 68 13.74 7.70 -8.67
C ARG A 68 12.86 6.50 -9.04
N PRO A 69 13.38 5.26 -9.02
CA PRO A 69 12.55 4.10 -9.32
C PRO A 69 11.50 3.90 -8.23
N VAL A 70 10.23 3.83 -8.62
CA VAL A 70 9.10 3.66 -7.71
C VAL A 70 8.25 2.46 -8.10
N THR A 71 7.60 1.85 -7.12
CA THR A 71 6.56 0.85 -7.31
C THR A 71 5.37 1.19 -6.45
N ALA A 72 4.17 1.23 -7.05
CA ALA A 72 2.92 1.41 -6.35
C ALA A 72 2.06 0.14 -6.46
N ARG A 73 1.56 -0.34 -5.32
CA ARG A 73 0.68 -1.50 -5.21
C ARG A 73 -0.55 -1.14 -4.42
N VAL A 74 -1.72 -1.57 -4.90
CA VAL A 74 -2.96 -1.40 -4.17
C VAL A 74 -3.19 -2.61 -3.25
N VAL A 75 -3.65 -2.35 -2.04
CA VAL A 75 -3.96 -3.37 -1.04
C VAL A 75 -5.37 -3.15 -0.50
N VAL A 76 -6.14 -4.24 -0.42
CA VAL A 76 -7.50 -4.22 0.13
C VAL A 76 -7.45 -4.68 1.58
N ASP A 77 -7.73 -3.79 2.52
CA ASP A 77 -7.90 -4.11 3.93
C ASP A 77 -9.38 -4.32 4.25
N ALA A 78 -9.81 -5.59 4.29
CA ALA A 78 -11.19 -5.99 4.56
C ALA A 78 -11.33 -6.96 5.76
N VAL A 79 -10.25 -7.17 6.52
CA VAL A 79 -10.20 -8.25 7.53
C VAL A 79 -10.89 -7.86 8.85
N THR A 80 -11.10 -6.56 9.10
CA THR A 80 -11.71 -6.09 10.35
C THR A 80 -13.24 -6.15 10.34
N LEU A 81 -13.80 -6.96 11.24
CA LEU A 81 -15.24 -6.96 11.50
C LEU A 81 -15.61 -5.64 12.20
N ARG A 82 -16.52 -4.85 11.59
CA ARG A 82 -17.09 -3.56 12.08
C ARG A 82 -16.42 -2.27 11.59
N LYS A 83 -15.44 -2.33 10.70
CA LYS A 83 -14.99 -1.16 9.93
C LYS A 83 -15.37 -1.33 8.46
N LEU A 84 -15.55 -0.22 7.74
CA LEU A 84 -15.59 -0.29 6.29
C LEU A 84 -14.24 -0.79 5.77
N PRO A 85 -14.22 -1.64 4.73
CA PRO A 85 -12.99 -1.99 4.04
C PRO A 85 -12.27 -0.72 3.60
N ALA A 86 -10.95 -0.73 3.60
CA ALA A 86 -10.15 0.37 3.09
C ALA A 86 -9.28 -0.12 1.92
N LEU A 87 -9.15 0.75 0.93
CA LEU A 87 -8.24 0.57 -0.19
C LEU A 87 -7.02 1.44 0.08
N TRP A 88 -5.86 0.81 0.19
CA TRP A 88 -4.59 1.47 0.43
C TRP A 88 -3.71 1.38 -0.81
N VAL A 89 -2.81 2.34 -0.97
CA VAL A 89 -1.69 2.24 -1.91
C VAL A 89 -0.39 2.21 -1.12
N GLU A 90 0.37 1.13 -1.26
CA GLU A 90 1.78 1.08 -0.87
C GLU A 90 2.61 1.66 -2.01
N VAL A 91 3.38 2.70 -1.72
CA VAL A 91 4.39 3.24 -2.63
C VAL A 91 5.76 2.96 -2.05
N VAL A 92 6.60 2.26 -2.82
CA VAL A 92 7.98 1.95 -2.49
C VAL A 92 8.90 2.74 -3.40
N VAL A 93 9.82 3.49 -2.80
CA VAL A 93 10.92 4.15 -3.49
C VAL A 93 12.15 3.27 -3.37
N HIS A 94 12.64 2.75 -4.49
CA HIS A 94 13.77 1.84 -4.53
C HIS A 94 15.07 2.64 -4.49
N ARG A 95 15.69 2.64 -3.32
CA ARG A 95 16.94 3.31 -3.04
C ARG A 95 17.74 2.43 -2.09
N PRO A 96 18.94 1.95 -2.48
CA PRO A 96 19.84 1.35 -1.52
C PRO A 96 20.15 2.36 -0.41
N LEU A 97 19.81 2.00 0.82
CA LEU A 97 20.11 2.80 2.00
C LEU A 97 21.25 2.15 2.76
N ALA A 98 22.19 2.96 3.25
CA ALA A 98 23.24 2.49 4.14
C ALA A 98 22.73 2.14 5.55
N ALA A 99 21.41 2.16 5.77
CA ALA A 99 20.77 1.71 7.01
C ALA A 99 21.19 0.28 7.36
N GLY A 100 21.69 0.08 8.59
CA GLY A 100 22.01 -1.24 9.12
C GLY A 100 20.78 -2.13 9.29
N GLY A 101 19.58 -1.56 9.37
CA GLY A 101 18.36 -2.25 9.75
C GLY A 101 17.08 -1.58 9.20
N THR A 102 15.94 -1.94 9.77
CA THR A 102 14.63 -1.40 9.40
C THR A 102 14.11 -0.46 10.47
N LEU A 103 13.32 0.52 10.06
CA LEU A 103 12.56 1.38 10.94
C LEU A 103 11.18 1.59 10.33
N ASN A 104 10.14 1.43 11.12
CA ASN A 104 8.76 1.52 10.67
C ASN A 104 7.96 2.42 11.59
N VAL A 105 7.03 3.18 11.03
CA VAL A 105 6.13 4.06 11.75
C VAL A 105 4.71 3.76 11.30
N LEU A 106 3.94 3.10 12.16
CA LEU A 106 2.55 2.75 11.92
C LEU A 106 1.61 3.70 12.66
N ARG A 107 0.74 4.40 11.92
CA ARG A 107 -0.28 5.30 12.48
C ARG A 107 -1.52 4.52 12.85
N ARG A 108 -2.08 4.86 14.02
CA ARG A 108 -3.33 4.27 14.54
C ARG A 108 -3.26 2.74 14.46
N PRO A 109 -2.27 2.11 15.14
CA PRO A 109 -2.12 0.67 15.11
C PRO A 109 -3.34 0.01 15.76
N THR A 110 -3.86 -1.04 15.12
CA THR A 110 -5.01 -1.81 15.60
C THR A 110 -4.68 -3.29 15.81
N GLY A 111 -3.52 -3.74 15.34
CA GLY A 111 -3.08 -5.14 15.42
C GLY A 111 -3.69 -6.02 14.33
N THR A 112 -4.30 -5.42 13.31
CA THR A 112 -4.98 -6.13 12.21
C THR A 112 -4.45 -5.74 10.84
N GLU A 113 -3.34 -5.00 10.80
CA GLU A 113 -2.68 -4.52 9.59
C GLU A 113 -1.86 -5.62 8.90
N PHE A 114 -2.52 -6.61 8.28
CA PHE A 114 -1.86 -7.73 7.59
C PHE A 114 -0.94 -7.32 6.43
N PHE A 115 -1.20 -6.15 5.84
CA PHE A 115 -0.35 -5.56 4.78
C PHE A 115 0.94 -4.94 5.33
N SER A 116 1.01 -4.74 6.64
CA SER A 116 2.11 -4.06 7.31
C SER A 116 3.16 -5.05 7.81
N PRO A 117 4.47 -4.78 7.61
CA PRO A 117 5.53 -5.58 8.24
C PRO A 117 5.59 -5.36 9.75
N ASP A 118 4.86 -4.39 10.31
CA ASP A 118 4.92 -3.96 11.70
C ASP A 118 4.70 -5.10 12.71
N ALA A 119 3.81 -6.04 12.38
CA ALA A 119 3.54 -7.24 13.19
C ALA A 119 4.78 -8.15 13.36
N GLY A 120 5.73 -8.09 12.42
CA GLY A 120 7.00 -8.82 12.47
C GLY A 120 8.16 -8.05 13.09
N LEU A 121 7.95 -6.82 13.56
CA LEU A 121 8.99 -5.97 14.17
C LEU A 121 8.89 -6.05 15.71
N PRO A 122 9.77 -6.78 16.39
CA PRO A 122 9.62 -7.09 17.81
C PRO A 122 9.98 -5.93 18.74
N HIS A 123 10.75 -4.95 18.28
CA HIS A 123 11.24 -3.86 19.12
C HIS A 123 10.52 -2.55 18.83
N GLU A 124 9.90 -1.97 19.86
CA GLU A 124 9.29 -0.65 19.80
C GLU A 124 10.27 0.42 20.28
N LEU A 125 10.31 1.54 19.57
CA LEU A 125 11.18 2.68 19.83
C LEU A 125 10.33 3.89 20.21
N ALA A 126 10.96 4.85 20.90
CA ALA A 126 10.32 6.14 21.14
C ALA A 126 10.12 6.90 19.82
N PRO A 127 8.90 7.36 19.50
CA PRO A 127 8.69 8.20 18.34
C PRO A 127 9.38 9.55 18.52
N PRO A 128 9.85 10.16 17.42
CA PRO A 128 10.48 11.45 17.49
C PRO A 128 9.46 12.54 17.86
N PRO A 129 9.94 13.69 18.38
CA PRO A 129 9.08 14.83 18.71
C PRO A 129 8.23 15.27 17.52
N GLY A 130 6.99 15.66 17.78
CA GLY A 130 6.07 16.19 16.77
C GLY A 130 5.26 15.12 16.02
N VAL A 131 5.66 13.85 16.02
CA VAL A 131 4.87 12.79 15.37
C VAL A 131 3.54 12.60 16.09
N PRO A 132 2.40 12.74 15.37
CA PRO A 132 1.10 12.65 16.02
C PRO A 132 0.85 11.24 16.59
N ARG A 133 0.16 11.19 17.73
CA ARG A 133 -0.30 9.94 18.37
C ARG A 133 -1.74 9.60 17.92
N PRO A 134 -2.21 8.36 18.07
CA PRO A 134 -1.45 7.15 18.39
C PRO A 134 -0.55 6.71 17.23
N VAL A 135 0.66 6.25 17.56
CA VAL A 135 1.67 5.76 16.62
C VAL A 135 2.48 4.67 17.29
N ARG A 136 2.90 3.67 16.51
CA ARG A 136 3.92 2.69 16.88
C ARG A 136 5.14 2.92 16.00
N VAL A 137 6.32 3.01 16.61
CA VAL A 137 7.59 3.07 15.88
C VAL A 137 8.35 1.80 16.21
N ALA A 138 8.64 0.98 15.21
CA ALA A 138 9.17 -0.36 15.43
C ALA A 138 10.34 -0.68 14.49
N CYS A 139 11.21 -1.58 14.94
CA CYS A 139 12.36 -2.05 14.19
C CYS A 139 12.61 -3.54 14.41
N ALA A 140 13.41 -4.14 13.53
CA ALA A 140 13.81 -5.54 13.64
C ALA A 140 14.93 -5.74 14.68
N ASP A 141 15.84 -4.76 14.81
CA ASP A 141 17.03 -4.81 15.65
C ASP A 141 17.41 -3.36 16.03
N PRO A 142 17.30 -2.94 17.31
CA PRO A 142 17.60 -1.58 17.75
C PRO A 142 19.04 -1.15 17.50
N ASP A 143 20.01 -2.07 17.54
CA ASP A 143 21.43 -1.77 17.36
C ASP A 143 21.77 -1.46 15.90
N ARG A 144 20.88 -1.84 14.98
CA ARG A 144 21.03 -1.66 13.53
C ARG A 144 20.03 -0.67 12.94
N ALA A 145 18.97 -0.36 13.66
CA ALA A 145 17.94 0.56 13.19
C ALA A 145 18.53 1.98 12.99
N PRO A 146 18.11 2.70 11.94
CA PRO A 146 18.41 4.13 11.87
C PRO A 146 17.77 4.86 13.05
N SER A 147 18.39 5.96 13.49
CA SER A 147 17.83 6.84 14.52
C SER A 147 16.42 7.28 14.15
N THR A 148 15.50 7.31 15.11
CA THR A 148 14.11 7.77 14.87
C THR A 148 14.04 9.23 14.42
N ALA A 149 15.08 10.02 14.66
CA ALA A 149 15.19 11.41 14.21
C ALA A 149 15.17 11.55 12.67
N VAL A 150 15.54 10.52 11.91
CA VAL A 150 15.49 10.55 10.44
C VAL A 150 14.05 10.73 9.92
N LEU A 151 13.04 10.41 10.75
CA LEU A 151 11.62 10.53 10.42
C LEU A 151 11.06 11.94 10.60
N ALA A 152 11.86 12.91 11.08
CA ALA A 152 11.42 14.29 11.22
C ALA A 152 10.73 14.88 9.96
N PRO A 153 11.17 14.63 8.70
CA PRO A 153 10.46 15.10 7.49
C PRO A 153 9.02 14.58 7.40
N ALA A 154 8.80 13.35 7.85
CA ALA A 154 7.51 12.69 7.75
C ALA A 154 6.50 13.17 8.79
N THR A 155 6.85 14.07 9.70
CA THR A 155 5.94 14.53 10.76
C THR A 155 4.62 15.06 10.21
N ALA A 156 4.68 15.96 9.21
CA ALA A 156 3.50 16.52 8.57
C ALA A 156 2.71 15.45 7.81
N LEU A 157 3.40 14.63 6.99
CA LEU A 157 2.81 13.55 6.23
C LEU A 157 2.09 12.52 7.13
N LEU A 158 2.70 12.14 8.26
CA LEU A 158 2.11 11.25 9.27
C LEU A 158 0.92 11.90 9.98
N GLY A 159 0.84 13.22 10.02
CA GLY A 159 -0.32 13.95 10.51
C GLY A 159 -1.54 13.88 9.59
N GLU A 160 -1.33 13.61 8.30
CA GLU A 160 -2.43 13.51 7.35
C GLU A 160 -3.33 12.30 7.67
N PRO A 161 -4.67 12.47 7.62
CA PRO A 161 -5.59 11.37 7.86
C PRO A 161 -5.41 10.19 6.91
N ALA A 162 -4.94 10.44 5.68
CA ALA A 162 -4.73 9.44 4.65
C ALA A 162 -3.44 8.61 4.87
N THR A 163 -2.47 9.08 5.66
CA THR A 163 -1.22 8.35 5.86
C THR A 163 -1.39 7.26 6.92
N LYS A 164 -1.14 6.02 6.52
CA LYS A 164 -1.20 4.87 7.41
C LYS A 164 0.17 4.48 7.94
N GLU A 165 1.20 4.53 7.09
CA GLU A 165 2.50 3.99 7.46
C GLU A 165 3.64 4.64 6.67
N VAL A 166 4.80 4.78 7.32
CA VAL A 166 6.08 5.15 6.68
C VAL A 166 7.14 4.15 7.14
N GLY A 167 7.93 3.62 6.22
CA GLY A 167 8.97 2.64 6.52
C GLY A 167 10.30 2.93 5.82
N VAL A 168 11.37 2.58 6.51
CA VAL A 168 12.76 2.66 6.08
C VAL A 168 13.34 1.25 6.13
N GLY A 169 13.97 0.82 5.04
CA GLY A 169 14.68 -0.46 5.01
C GLY A 169 15.84 -0.44 4.03
N ARG A 170 16.64 -1.50 4.04
CA ARG A 170 17.85 -1.60 3.22
C ARG A 170 17.62 -1.45 1.71
N ARG A 171 16.45 -1.88 1.24
CA ARG A 171 16.08 -1.87 -0.19
C ARG A 171 15.39 -0.58 -0.63
N GLY A 172 15.02 0.29 0.30
CA GLY A 172 14.27 1.48 -0.02
C GLY A 172 13.39 1.99 1.10
N LEU A 173 12.54 2.91 0.71
CA LEU A 173 11.62 3.64 1.56
C LEU A 173 10.20 3.28 1.13
N ARG A 174 9.25 3.29 2.06
CA ARG A 174 7.85 3.00 1.74
C ARG A 174 6.90 3.91 2.49
N VAL A 175 5.77 4.17 1.87
CA VAL A 175 4.63 4.85 2.46
C VAL A 175 3.36 4.10 2.10
N VAL A 176 2.39 4.09 3.00
CA VAL A 176 1.05 3.54 2.76
C VAL A 176 0.03 4.65 2.93
N LEU A 177 -0.72 4.94 1.87
CA LEU A 177 -1.72 6.02 1.80
C LEU A 177 -3.12 5.47 1.53
N LEU A 178 -4.15 6.11 2.09
CA LEU A 178 -5.55 5.79 1.80
C LEU A 178 -5.89 6.22 0.37
N VAL A 179 -6.49 5.31 -0.39
CA VAL A 179 -7.05 5.57 -1.72
C VAL A 179 -8.55 5.79 -1.61
N ALA A 180 -9.25 4.86 -0.96
CA ALA A 180 -10.70 4.91 -0.81
C ALA A 180 -11.17 4.11 0.41
N GLU A 181 -12.34 4.44 0.93
CA GLU A 181 -13.08 3.58 1.83
C GLU A 181 -14.18 2.84 1.04
N GLY A 182 -14.53 1.64 1.49
CA GLY A 182 -15.50 0.80 0.81
C GLY A 182 -16.92 1.34 0.94
N ASP A 183 -17.74 1.14 -0.09
CA ASP A 183 -19.15 1.53 -0.07
C ASP A 183 -19.90 0.88 1.09
N GLN A 184 -20.49 1.73 1.92
CA GLN A 184 -21.17 1.32 3.13
C GLN A 184 -22.39 0.44 2.85
N THR A 185 -23.11 0.70 1.75
CA THR A 185 -24.32 -0.06 1.41
C THR A 185 -23.96 -1.48 1.01
N SER A 186 -23.02 -1.63 0.09
CA SER A 186 -22.50 -2.91 -0.39
C SER A 186 -21.89 -3.73 0.75
N TYR A 187 -21.15 -3.08 1.65
CA TYR A 187 -20.54 -3.76 2.78
C TYR A 187 -21.56 -4.18 3.84
N ARG A 188 -22.57 -3.37 4.15
CA ARG A 188 -23.58 -3.74 5.16
C ARG A 188 -24.52 -4.85 4.69
N THR A 189 -24.90 -4.86 3.41
CA THR A 189 -25.87 -5.82 2.87
C THR A 189 -25.22 -7.14 2.46
N ALA A 190 -24.10 -7.07 1.74
CA ALA A 190 -23.50 -8.23 1.09
C ALA A 190 -22.05 -8.52 1.54
N ARG A 191 -21.52 -7.72 2.49
CA ARG A 191 -20.12 -7.80 2.94
C ARG A 191 -19.11 -7.72 1.80
N ARG A 192 -19.46 -6.99 0.74
CA ARG A 192 -18.59 -6.77 -0.43
C ARG A 192 -17.73 -5.53 -0.21
N ALA A 193 -16.44 -5.66 -0.48
CA ALA A 193 -15.49 -4.54 -0.54
C ALA A 193 -15.55 -3.92 -1.95
N VAL A 194 -16.45 -2.97 -2.12
CA VAL A 194 -16.64 -2.21 -3.37
C VAL A 194 -16.04 -0.82 -3.18
N PHE A 195 -15.20 -0.38 -4.10
CA PHE A 195 -14.52 0.92 -4.06
C PHE A 195 -14.86 1.68 -5.35
N ASP A 196 -15.93 2.45 -5.34
CA ASP A 196 -16.44 3.13 -6.54
C ASP A 196 -15.45 4.21 -7.01
N ARG A 197 -15.00 4.11 -8.27
CA ARG A 197 -14.09 5.07 -8.94
C ARG A 197 -12.85 5.45 -8.11
N ALA A 198 -12.29 4.49 -7.38
CA ALA A 198 -11.09 4.72 -6.60
C ALA A 198 -9.93 5.17 -7.51
N ARG A 199 -9.24 6.25 -7.14
CA ARG A 199 -8.06 6.77 -7.85
C ARG A 199 -6.96 7.13 -6.87
N VAL A 200 -5.73 6.78 -7.22
CA VAL A 200 -4.53 7.20 -6.48
C VAL A 200 -4.25 8.66 -6.82
N GLU A 201 -4.40 9.53 -5.82
CA GLU A 201 -4.12 10.97 -5.94
C GLU A 201 -2.62 11.19 -6.21
N ALA A 202 -2.30 11.68 -7.41
CA ALA A 202 -0.93 11.74 -7.89
C ALA A 202 -0.07 12.74 -7.10
N ASP A 203 -0.62 13.89 -6.70
CA ASP A 203 0.13 14.88 -5.91
C ASP A 203 0.40 14.36 -4.49
N ALA A 204 -0.49 13.56 -3.89
CA ALA A 204 -0.22 12.89 -2.61
C ALA A 204 0.98 11.94 -2.73
N VAL A 205 1.05 11.15 -3.80
CA VAL A 205 2.20 10.28 -4.04
C VAL A 205 3.46 11.09 -4.29
N VAL A 206 3.39 12.17 -5.07
CA VAL A 206 4.54 13.05 -5.34
C VAL A 206 5.07 13.67 -4.04
N ARG A 207 4.18 14.25 -3.23
CA ARG A 207 4.54 14.81 -1.92
C ARG A 207 5.16 13.75 -1.01
N ALA A 208 4.55 12.57 -0.94
CA ALA A 208 5.06 11.49 -0.10
C ALA A 208 6.43 11.00 -0.55
N VAL A 209 6.67 10.82 -1.86
CA VAL A 209 7.98 10.43 -2.39
C VAL A 209 9.05 11.48 -2.09
N ALA A 210 8.75 12.77 -2.24
CA ALA A 210 9.67 13.84 -1.86
C ALA A 210 10.07 13.77 -0.37
N VAL A 211 9.10 13.52 0.52
CA VAL A 211 9.35 13.32 1.96
C VAL A 211 10.19 12.08 2.22
N LEU A 212 9.92 10.96 1.54
CA LEU A 212 10.73 9.75 1.67
C LEU A 212 12.18 9.99 1.24
N GLU A 213 12.41 10.78 0.20
CA GLU A 213 13.76 11.12 -0.24
C GLU A 213 14.55 11.92 0.79
N GLU A 214 13.91 12.90 1.44
CA GLU A 214 14.53 13.65 2.55
C GLU A 214 14.91 12.73 3.72
N ILE A 215 14.08 11.73 4.03
CA ILE A 215 14.42 10.69 5.02
C ILE A 215 15.62 9.88 4.54
N GLY A 216 15.64 9.47 3.27
CA GLY A 216 16.73 8.69 2.68
C GLY A 216 18.07 9.42 2.73
N ASP A 217 18.07 10.74 2.49
CA ASP A 217 19.26 11.59 2.59
C ASP A 217 19.77 11.64 4.04
N ARG A 218 18.88 11.86 5.02
CA ARG A 218 19.24 11.87 6.45
C ARG A 218 19.81 10.54 6.94
N VAL A 219 19.30 9.42 6.42
CA VAL A 219 19.87 8.09 6.72
C VAL A 219 21.30 7.97 6.21
N GLY A 220 21.62 8.56 5.05
CA GLY A 220 22.98 8.60 4.51
C GLY A 220 23.92 9.51 5.32
N ASP A 221 23.45 10.70 5.68
CA ASP A 221 24.22 11.70 6.42
C ASP A 221 24.55 11.25 7.85
N ALA A 222 23.61 10.58 8.52
CA ALA A 222 23.78 10.08 9.89
C ALA A 222 24.92 9.05 10.03
N ILE A 223 25.32 8.41 8.93
CA ILE A 223 26.44 7.46 8.89
C ILE A 223 27.77 8.18 8.60
N THR A 224 27.73 9.31 7.91
CA THR A 224 28.92 10.08 7.49
C THR A 224 29.36 11.07 8.56
N ALA A 225 28.48 11.44 9.51
CA ALA A 225 28.87 12.23 10.68
C ALA A 225 29.98 11.49 11.44
N PRO A 226 31.18 12.08 11.62
CA PRO A 226 32.22 11.45 12.43
C PRO A 226 31.64 11.21 13.82
N ALA A 227 31.85 10.01 14.37
CA ALA A 227 31.49 9.68 15.74
C ALA A 227 32.11 10.75 16.66
N GLY A 228 31.29 11.73 17.04
CA GLY A 228 31.73 12.88 17.81
C GLY A 228 32.35 12.39 19.10
N THR A 229 33.63 12.70 19.26
CA THR A 229 34.43 12.52 20.46
C THR A 229 33.61 12.97 21.66
N GLY A 230 33.27 12.00 22.52
CA GLY A 230 32.79 12.30 23.86
C GLY A 230 33.83 13.15 24.59
N ALA A 231 33.38 14.29 25.09
CA ALA A 231 34.03 15.06 26.13
C ALA A 231 33.05 15.15 27.29
#